data_AF-A0AA40E3T4-F1
#
_entry.id   AF-A0AA40E3T4-F1
#
_cell.length_a   1.000
_cell.length_b   1.000
_cell.length_c   1.000
_cell.angle_alpha   90.00
_cell.angle_beta   90.00
_cell.angle_gamma   90.00
#
_symmetry.space_group_name_H-M   'P 1'
#
loop_
_entity.id
_entity.type
_entity.pdbx_description
1 polymer ?
#
loop_
_entity_poly.entity_id
_entity_poly.type
_entity_poly.pdbx_seq_one_letter_code
_entity_poly.pdbx_strand_id
1 'polypeptide(L)'
;RKRQAVLSWISGLNFCKRQSDYLARSHAGTGEWFLRHKTFQSWSSGDPRTFWCYGSLTINSLLRRFGNHASVAYIYFNYKEQETQTVENMMANLLE
;
A
#
# COMPACT_ATOMS: atom_id res chain seq x y z
N ARG A 1 -6.66 -7.25 -19.03
CA ARG A 1 -8.02 -6.86 -19.47
C ARG A 1 -9.13 -7.62 -18.73
N LYS A 2 -9.23 -8.96 -18.83
CA LYS A 2 -10.28 -9.74 -18.11
C LYS A 2 -10.18 -9.64 -16.58
N ARG A 3 -8.98 -9.80 -16.01
CA ARG A 3 -8.73 -9.67 -14.55
C ARG A 3 -9.17 -8.31 -14.01
N GLN A 4 -8.77 -7.22 -14.66
CA GLN A 4 -9.16 -5.85 -14.27
C GLN A 4 -10.68 -5.66 -14.30
N ALA A 5 -11.37 -6.17 -15.32
CA ALA A 5 -12.82 -6.06 -15.43
C ALA A 5 -13.55 -6.82 -14.31
N VAL A 6 -13.06 -8.01 -13.94
CA VAL A 6 -13.58 -8.77 -12.81
C VAL A 6 -13.33 -8.01 -11.50
N LEU A 7 -12.11 -7.52 -11.27
CA LEU A 7 -11.78 -6.79 -10.05
C LEU A 7 -12.59 -5.49 -9.91
N SER A 8 -12.77 -4.74 -11.00
CA SER A 8 -13.61 -3.53 -11.02
C SER A 8 -15.10 -3.82 -10.83
N TRP A 9 -15.56 -5.02 -11.19
CA TRP A 9 -16.92 -5.47 -10.87
C TRP A 9 -17.08 -5.81 -9.38
N ILE A 10 -16.07 -6.44 -8.77
CA ILE A 10 -16.12 -6.85 -7.36
C ILE A 10 -15.94 -5.64 -6.43
N SER A 11 -15.08 -4.68 -6.76
CA SER A 11 -14.88 -3.48 -5.95
C SER A 11 -14.53 -2.26 -6.82
N GLY A 12 -15.22 -1.14 -6.56
CA GLY A 12 -14.91 0.14 -7.19
C GLY A 12 -13.67 0.83 -6.59
N LEU A 13 -13.10 0.29 -5.50
CA LEU A 13 -11.86 0.79 -4.92
C LEU A 13 -10.67 0.34 -5.79
N ASN A 14 -9.60 1.13 -5.79
CA ASN A 14 -8.36 0.76 -6.47
C ASN A 14 -7.17 1.30 -5.68
N PHE A 15 -6.64 0.47 -4.78
CA PHE A 15 -5.53 0.89 -3.90
C PHE A 15 -4.22 1.01 -4.66
N CYS A 16 -4.01 0.25 -5.74
CA CYS A 16 -2.84 0.37 -6.59
C CYS A 16 -2.74 1.74 -7.26
N LYS A 17 -3.86 2.22 -7.82
CA LYS A 17 -3.96 3.55 -8.42
C LYS A 17 -3.72 4.63 -7.37
N ARG A 18 -4.33 4.49 -6.19
CA ARG A 18 -4.14 5.44 -5.08
C ARG A 18 -2.69 5.52 -4.62
N GLN A 19 -2.00 4.38 -4.49
CA GLN A 19 -0.57 4.33 -4.19
C GLN A 19 0.23 5.09 -5.24
N SER A 20 -0.05 4.85 -6.52
CA SER A 20 0.61 5.56 -7.63
C SER A 20 0.36 7.07 -7.55
N ASP A 21 -0.88 7.50 -7.30
CA ASP A 21 -1.23 8.92 -7.17
C ASP A 21 -0.51 9.60 -6.00
N TYR A 22 -0.37 8.91 -4.86
CA TYR A 22 0.41 9.44 -3.73
C TYR A 22 1.90 9.55 -4.03
N LEU A 23 2.47 8.57 -4.74
CA LEU A 23 3.87 8.62 -5.14
C LEU A 23 4.12 9.70 -6.19
N ALA A 24 3.20 9.90 -7.14
CA ALA A 24 3.30 10.95 -8.15
C ALA A 24 3.32 12.37 -7.56
N ARG A 25 2.73 12.55 -6.37
CA ARG A 25 2.76 13.81 -5.61
C ARG A 25 3.99 13.95 -4.73
N SER A 26 4.81 12.90 -4.59
CA SER A 26 6.03 12.96 -3.77
C SER A 26 7.19 13.56 -4.55
N HIS A 27 7.99 14.41 -3.91
CA HIS A 27 9.22 14.92 -4.49
C HIS A 27 10.36 13.91 -4.29
N ALA A 28 11.25 13.79 -5.27
CA ALA A 28 12.44 12.96 -5.18
C ALA A 28 13.24 13.24 -3.90
N GLY A 29 13.73 12.18 -3.25
CA GLY A 29 14.45 12.28 -1.96
C GLY A 29 13.56 12.42 -0.72
N THR A 30 12.26 12.70 -0.86
CA THR A 30 11.34 12.79 0.29
C THR A 30 11.26 11.45 1.00
N GLY A 31 11.43 11.45 2.33
CA GLY A 31 11.30 10.27 3.18
C GLY A 31 12.42 9.23 3.04
N GLU A 32 13.45 9.48 2.23
CA GLU A 32 14.61 8.56 2.15
C GLU A 32 15.34 8.42 3.49
N TRP A 33 15.46 9.52 4.24
CA TRP A 33 16.08 9.52 5.57
C TRP A 33 15.39 8.52 6.52
N PHE A 34 14.08 8.40 6.41
CA PHE A 34 13.26 7.50 7.23
C PHE A 34 13.49 6.04 6.82
N LEU A 35 13.54 5.75 5.51
CA LEU A 35 13.82 4.39 5.01
C LEU A 35 15.24 3.90 5.36
N ARG A 36 16.18 4.84 5.55
CA ARG A 36 17.55 4.56 5.98
C ARG A 36 17.70 4.46 7.50
N HIS A 37 16.69 4.84 8.26
CA HIS A 37 16.74 4.80 9.71
C HIS A 37 16.80 3.36 10.23
N LYS A 38 17.64 3.10 11.24
CA LYS A 38 17.88 1.75 11.78
C LYS A 38 16.59 1.05 12.20
N THR A 39 15.67 1.77 12.84
CA THR A 39 14.38 1.23 13.26
C THR A 39 13.56 0.64 12.10
N PHE A 40 13.53 1.33 10.96
CA PHE A 40 12.83 0.83 9.77
C PHE A 40 13.51 -0.41 9.20
N GLN A 41 14.85 -0.39 9.11
CA GLN A 41 15.63 -1.50 8.58
C GLN A 41 15.51 -2.76 9.44
N SER A 42 15.59 -2.62 10.76
CA SER A 42 15.39 -3.71 11.71
C SER A 42 13.99 -4.30 11.59
N TRP A 43 12.95 -3.45 11.64
CA TRP A 43 11.56 -3.91 11.49
C TRP A 43 11.35 -4.69 10.18
N SER A 44 11.77 -4.10 9.06
CA SER A 44 11.60 -4.70 7.74
C SER A 44 12.45 -5.98 7.52
N SER A 45 13.31 -6.34 8.46
CA SER A 45 14.08 -7.59 8.45
C SER A 45 13.47 -8.72 9.27
N GLY A 46 12.45 -8.47 10.11
CA GLY A 46 11.68 -9.53 10.76
C GLY A 46 11.25 -9.30 12.21
N ASP A 47 11.74 -8.27 12.90
CA ASP A 47 11.35 -7.98 14.29
C ASP A 47 11.46 -6.47 14.62
N PRO A 48 10.42 -5.80 15.16
CA PRO A 48 9.06 -6.28 15.47
C PRO A 48 8.27 -6.73 14.23
N ARG A 49 7.15 -7.42 14.41
CA ARG A 49 6.24 -7.78 13.30
C ARG A 49 5.38 -6.60 12.83
N THR A 50 5.10 -5.66 13.73
CA THR A 50 4.25 -4.49 13.46
C THR A 50 5.06 -3.22 13.61
N PHE A 51 4.85 -2.27 12.70
CA PHE A 51 5.51 -0.97 12.74
C PHE A 51 4.55 0.14 12.38
N TRP A 52 4.58 1.17 13.23
CA TRP A 52 3.84 2.39 13.01
C TRP A 52 4.70 3.34 12.20
N CYS A 53 4.17 3.76 11.05
CA CYS A 53 4.85 4.72 10.21
C CYS A 53 3.88 5.71 9.57
N TYR A 54 4.43 6.86 9.21
CA TYR A 54 3.72 7.90 8.49
C TYR A 54 4.16 7.89 7.03
N GLY A 55 3.19 7.72 6.13
CA GLY A 55 3.37 7.96 4.69
C GLY A 55 3.35 6.72 3.79
N SER A 56 2.94 6.95 2.54
CA SER A 56 2.81 5.95 1.47
C SER A 56 4.15 5.43 0.94
N LEU A 57 5.26 6.08 1.29
CA LEU A 57 6.62 5.67 0.88
C LEU A 57 7.02 4.32 1.47
N THR A 58 6.54 3.99 2.67
CA THR A 58 6.75 2.68 3.29
C THR A 58 6.21 1.57 2.39
N ILE A 59 4.97 1.70 1.92
CA ILE A 59 4.33 0.70 1.05
C ILE A 59 5.15 0.50 -0.24
N ASN A 60 5.60 1.59 -0.86
CA ASN A 60 6.44 1.50 -2.06
C ASN A 60 7.78 0.81 -1.78
N SER A 61 8.42 1.08 -0.64
CA SER A 61 9.66 0.40 -0.27
C SER A 61 9.47 -1.10 -0.06
N LEU A 62 8.34 -1.52 0.53
CA LEU A 62 7.99 -2.93 0.72
C LEU A 62 7.69 -3.62 -0.61
N LEU A 63 6.92 -2.97 -1.49
CA LEU A 63 6.64 -3.47 -2.85
C LEU A 63 7.93 -3.71 -3.63
N ARG A 64 8.87 -2.77 -3.58
CA ARG A 64 10.18 -2.91 -4.25
C ARG A 64 11.05 -4.01 -3.65
N ARG A 65 11.02 -4.15 -2.32
CA ARG A 65 11.86 -5.13 -1.60
C ARG A 65 11.34 -6.55 -1.73
N PHE A 66 10.03 -6.74 -1.63
CA PHE A 66 9.40 -8.05 -1.50
C PHE A 66 8.65 -8.50 -2.75
N GLY A 67 8.35 -7.62 -3.71
CA GLY A 67 7.48 -7.95 -4.85
C GLY A 67 7.89 -9.16 -5.70
N ASN A 68 9.15 -9.60 -5.62
CA ASN A 68 9.65 -10.80 -6.30
C ASN A 68 9.65 -12.06 -5.41
N HIS A 69 9.48 -11.93 -4.11
CA HIS A 69 9.65 -13.00 -3.11
C HIS A 69 8.41 -13.23 -2.24
N ALA A 70 7.53 -12.23 -2.14
CA ALA A 70 6.28 -12.29 -1.37
C ALA A 70 5.25 -11.29 -1.91
N SER A 71 3.97 -11.60 -1.73
CA SER A 71 2.88 -10.68 -2.04
C SER A 71 2.78 -9.60 -0.96
N VAL A 72 2.71 -8.34 -1.36
CA VAL A 72 2.49 -7.20 -0.46
C VAL A 72 1.06 -6.71 -0.64
N ALA A 73 0.25 -6.86 0.41
CA ALA A 73 -1.12 -6.37 0.45
C ALA A 73 -1.19 -5.07 1.29
N TYR A 74 -1.99 -4.10 0.85
CA TYR A 74 -2.19 -2.84 1.57
C TYR A 74 -3.60 -2.28 1.33
N ILE A 75 -4.16 -1.64 2.35
CA ILE A 75 -5.49 -1.04 2.35
C ILE A 75 -5.35 0.43 2.70
N TYR A 76 -6.09 1.28 1.98
CA TYR A 76 -6.20 2.70 2.30
C TYR A 76 -7.55 3.02 2.91
N PHE A 77 -7.54 3.77 4.01
CA PHE A 77 -8.74 4.34 4.61
C PHE A 77 -8.86 5.82 4.24
N ASN A 78 -10.01 6.22 3.71
CA ASN A 78 -10.36 7.60 3.38
C ASN A 78 -11.70 7.95 4.03
N TYR A 79 -11.68 8.83 5.02
CA TYR A 79 -12.88 9.25 5.75
C TYR A 79 -13.94 9.89 4.84
N LYS A 80 -13.58 10.37 3.65
CA LYS A 80 -14.53 10.94 2.68
C LYS A 80 -15.27 9.89 1.85
N GLU A 81 -14.88 8.62 1.94
CA GLU A 81 -15.39 7.54 1.10
C GLU A 81 -16.13 6.47 1.93
N GLN A 82 -16.53 6.80 3.16
CA GLN A 82 -17.12 5.85 4.13
C GLN A 82 -18.21 4.95 3.53
N GLU A 83 -19.08 5.49 2.68
CA GLU A 83 -20.16 4.72 2.04
C GLU A 83 -19.65 3.61 1.12
N THR A 84 -18.53 3.83 0.42
CA THR A 84 -17.92 2.84 -0.48
C THR A 84 -16.93 1.93 0.23
N GLN A 85 -16.44 2.35 1.39
CA GLN A 85 -15.45 1.66 2.21
C GLN A 85 -16.12 0.63 3.14
N THR A 86 -16.84 -0.32 2.56
CA THR A 86 -17.35 -1.49 3.29
C THR A 86 -16.25 -2.54 3.46
N VAL A 87 -16.40 -3.45 4.44
CA VAL A 87 -15.44 -4.53 4.69
C VAL A 87 -15.29 -5.41 3.44
N GLU A 88 -16.38 -5.70 2.75
CA GLU A 88 -16.41 -6.52 1.53
C GLU A 88 -15.61 -5.83 0.41
N ASN A 89 -15.85 -4.53 0.19
CA ASN A 89 -15.15 -3.77 -0.85
C ASN A 89 -13.65 -3.63 -0.56
N MET A 90 -13.28 -3.49 0.72
CA MET A 90 -11.87 -3.46 1.14
C MET A 90 -11.19 -4.81 0.96
N MET A 91 -11.82 -5.89 1.42
CA MET A 91 -11.26 -7.24 1.35
C MET A 91 -11.16 -7.72 -0.10
N ALA A 92 -12.15 -7.41 -0.94
CA ALA A 92 -12.09 -7.71 -2.37
C ALA A 92 -10.93 -7.00 -3.07
N ASN A 93 -10.56 -5.79 -2.62
CA ASN A 93 -9.40 -5.07 -3.17
C ASN A 93 -8.06 -5.75 -2.85
N LEU A 94 -8.01 -6.67 -1.88
CA LEU A 94 -6.79 -7.45 -1.63
C LEU A 94 -6.53 -8.53 -2.68
N LEU A 95 -7.52 -8.84 -3.53
CA LEU A 95 -7.40 -9.79 -4.64
C LEU A 95 -6.80 -9.16 -5.91
N GLU A 96 -6.56 -7.84 -5.86
CA GLU A 96 -6.10 -7.02 -7.00
C GLU A 96 -4.67 -7.32 -7.48
#